data_AF-A0A927PBZ1-F1
#
_entry.id   AF-A0A927PBZ1-F1
#
_cell.length_a   1.000
_cell.length_b   1.000
_cell.length_c   1.000
_cell.angle_alpha   90.00
_cell.angle_beta   90.00
_cell.angle_gamma   90.00
#
_symmetry.space_group_name_H-M   'P 1'
#
loop_
_entity.id
_entity.type
_entity.pdbx_description
1 polymer ?
#
loop_
_entity_poly.entity_id
_entity_poly.type
_entity_poly.pdbx_seq_one_letter_code
_entity_poly.pdbx_strand_id
1 'polypeptide(L)'
;MDRRKEDNRTNQNTQELRGKEYIEYICSLYGDSYDDREEDSRIGGGDWQPGKKAKHRSLEAFRLELRKQGIELSTAKIRKILITGGCWSTKRSREVAELYEKYGSVTRVAEVLEISTAMVTMSLPYEKTVYDLEDKSPDARRMERFRARARDRNSL
;
A
#
# COMPACT_ATOMS: atom_id res chain seq x y z
N MET A 1 -24.78 31.67 1.80
CA MET A 1 -24.13 30.37 1.56
C MET A 1 -22.63 30.58 1.62
N ASP A 2 -21.95 29.78 2.43
CA ASP A 2 -20.59 30.03 2.93
C ASP A 2 -19.53 29.51 1.92
N ARG A 3 -18.99 30.40 1.08
CA ARG A 3 -18.00 30.09 0.02
C ARG A 3 -16.82 29.22 0.51
N ARG A 4 -16.41 29.38 1.77
CA ARG A 4 -15.34 28.58 2.41
C ARG A 4 -15.65 27.08 2.51
N LYS A 5 -16.91 26.69 2.62
CA LYS A 5 -17.30 25.26 2.67
C LYS A 5 -17.26 24.62 1.29
N GLU A 6 -17.51 25.39 0.25
CA GLU A 6 -17.55 24.95 -1.14
C GLU A 6 -16.13 24.80 -1.71
N ASP A 7 -15.23 25.72 -1.39
CA ASP A 7 -13.81 25.64 -1.75
C ASP A 7 -13.12 24.43 -1.08
N ASN A 8 -13.40 24.18 0.20
CA ASN A 8 -12.87 23.01 0.91
C ASN A 8 -13.38 21.69 0.33
N ARG A 9 -14.66 21.62 -0.04
CA ARG A 9 -15.26 20.42 -0.64
C ARG A 9 -14.68 20.15 -2.03
N THR A 10 -14.47 21.19 -2.82
CA THR A 10 -13.89 21.08 -4.16
C THR A 10 -12.43 20.61 -4.10
N ASN A 11 -11.64 21.15 -3.15
CA ASN A 11 -10.25 20.74 -2.95
C ASN A 11 -10.13 19.28 -2.46
N GLN A 12 -10.99 18.86 -1.51
CA GLN A 12 -11.03 17.48 -1.03
C GLN A 12 -11.40 16.49 -2.15
N ASN A 13 -12.42 16.80 -2.96
CA ASN A 13 -12.81 15.95 -4.09
C ASN A 13 -11.67 15.82 -5.12
N THR A 14 -10.99 16.94 -5.43
CA THR A 14 -9.87 16.96 -6.39
C THR A 14 -8.66 16.16 -5.89
N GLN A 15 -8.42 16.15 -4.58
CA GLN A 15 -7.35 15.35 -3.97
C GLN A 15 -7.70 13.85 -3.93
N GLU A 16 -8.96 13.52 -3.66
CA GLU A 16 -9.45 12.14 -3.69
C GLU A 16 -9.35 11.53 -5.10
N LEU A 17 -9.72 12.30 -6.12
CA LEU A 17 -9.60 11.90 -7.53
C LEU A 17 -8.14 11.58 -7.89
N ARG A 18 -7.19 12.47 -7.57
CA ARG A 18 -5.75 12.25 -7.79
C ARG A 18 -5.20 11.01 -7.08
N GLY A 19 -5.67 10.75 -5.86
CA GLY A 19 -5.27 9.57 -5.10
C GLY A 19 -5.71 8.25 -5.76
N LYS A 20 -6.93 8.22 -6.31
CA LYS A 20 -7.45 7.05 -7.04
C LYS A 20 -6.71 6.83 -8.35
N GLU A 21 -6.52 7.90 -9.14
CA GLU A 21 -5.76 7.86 -10.39
C GLU A 21 -4.34 7.34 -10.17
N TYR A 22 -3.68 7.74 -9.07
CA TYR A 22 -2.35 7.23 -8.75
C TYR A 22 -2.35 5.75 -8.38
N ILE A 23 -3.34 5.26 -7.63
CA ILE A 23 -3.47 3.83 -7.32
C ILE A 23 -3.67 3.03 -8.61
N GLU A 24 -4.58 3.47 -9.47
CA GLU A 24 -4.85 2.86 -10.77
C GLU A 24 -3.59 2.85 -11.65
N TYR A 25 -2.86 3.97 -11.69
CA TYR A 25 -1.59 4.07 -12.40
C TYR A 25 -0.57 3.04 -11.88
N ILE A 26 -0.32 2.98 -10.57
CA ILE A 26 0.63 2.01 -9.99
C ILE A 26 0.17 0.56 -10.25
N CYS A 27 -1.12 0.26 -10.14
CA CYS A 27 -1.67 -1.05 -10.50
C CYS A 27 -1.45 -1.39 -11.97
N SER A 28 -1.67 -0.44 -12.89
CA SER A 28 -1.45 -0.64 -14.33
C SER A 28 0.01 -0.96 -14.66
N LEU A 29 0.96 -0.37 -13.92
CA LEU A 29 2.39 -0.66 -14.05
C LEU A 29 2.78 -2.02 -13.45
N TYR A 30 2.05 -2.49 -12.44
CA TYR A 30 2.31 -3.77 -11.81
C TYR A 30 1.99 -4.94 -12.74
N GLY A 31 0.92 -4.80 -13.52
CA GLY A 31 0.42 -5.80 -14.46
C GLY A 31 -0.70 -6.63 -13.83
N ASP A 32 -0.53 -7.96 -13.80
CA ASP A 32 -1.54 -8.87 -13.24
C ASP A 32 -1.57 -8.81 -11.70
N SER A 33 -2.71 -9.19 -11.12
CA SER A 33 -2.89 -9.25 -9.67
C SER A 33 -2.07 -10.37 -9.03
N TYR A 34 -1.48 -10.09 -7.86
CA TYR A 34 -0.90 -11.11 -7.00
C TYR A 34 -1.98 -11.76 -6.12
N ASP A 35 -2.10 -13.09 -6.17
CA ASP A 35 -2.90 -13.87 -5.23
C ASP A 35 -2.11 -15.09 -4.77
N ASP A 36 -1.82 -15.19 -3.47
CA ASP A 36 -1.05 -16.30 -2.91
C ASP A 36 -1.73 -17.66 -3.07
N ARG A 37 -3.04 -17.73 -3.33
CA ARG A 37 -3.72 -18.99 -3.70
C ARG A 37 -3.20 -19.53 -5.02
N GLU A 38 -2.83 -18.66 -5.96
CA GLU A 38 -2.29 -19.07 -7.26
C GLU A 38 -0.79 -19.38 -7.17
N GLU A 39 -0.04 -18.64 -6.35
CA GLU A 39 1.43 -18.77 -6.24
C GLU A 39 1.90 -19.87 -5.28
N ASP A 40 1.24 -20.05 -4.12
CA ASP A 40 1.62 -21.08 -3.13
C ASP A 40 1.02 -22.47 -3.45
N SER A 41 0.32 -22.57 -4.58
CA SER A 41 -0.22 -23.80 -5.15
C SER A 41 0.89 -24.81 -5.45
N ARG A 42 1.21 -25.67 -4.47
CA ARG A 42 2.05 -26.85 -4.68
C ARG A 42 1.32 -27.83 -5.61
N ILE A 43 2.04 -28.58 -6.43
CA ILE A 43 1.44 -29.65 -7.27
C ILE A 43 0.61 -30.58 -6.36
N GLY A 44 -0.70 -30.65 -6.61
CA GLY A 44 -1.65 -31.45 -5.82
C GLY A 44 -2.18 -30.78 -4.54
N GLY A 45 -1.92 -29.50 -4.29
CA GLY A 45 -2.55 -28.71 -3.24
C GLY A 45 -4.03 -28.40 -3.53
N GLY A 46 -4.82 -28.09 -2.49
CA GLY A 46 -6.26 -27.87 -2.63
C GLY A 46 -6.65 -26.64 -3.47
N ASP A 47 -5.71 -25.74 -3.69
CA ASP A 47 -5.81 -24.52 -4.50
C ASP A 47 -5.07 -24.61 -5.85
N TRP A 48 -4.37 -25.73 -6.12
CA TRP A 48 -3.55 -25.90 -7.31
C TRP A 48 -4.38 -25.99 -8.59
N GLN A 49 -4.18 -25.01 -9.49
CA GLN A 49 -4.77 -24.99 -10.83
C GLN A 49 -3.72 -25.35 -11.89
N PRO A 50 -3.82 -26.51 -12.57
CA PRO A 50 -2.89 -26.89 -13.62
C PRO A 50 -2.82 -25.83 -14.73
N GLY A 51 -1.60 -25.45 -15.13
CA GLY A 51 -1.35 -24.58 -16.29
C GLY A 51 -1.45 -23.07 -16.05
N LYS A 52 -1.87 -22.62 -14.86
CA LYS A 52 -1.78 -21.21 -14.47
C LYS A 52 -0.48 -20.96 -13.70
N LYS A 53 0.37 -20.08 -14.24
CA LYS A 53 1.48 -19.45 -13.51
C LYS A 53 1.08 -18.00 -13.27
N ALA A 54 1.29 -17.45 -12.08
CA ALA A 54 0.98 -16.05 -11.90
C ALA A 54 1.98 -15.21 -12.72
N LYS A 55 1.46 -14.17 -13.37
CA LYS A 55 2.17 -13.33 -14.33
C LYS A 55 2.54 -11.97 -13.74
N HIS A 56 2.80 -11.93 -12.43
CA HIS A 56 3.16 -10.70 -11.75
C HIS A 56 4.65 -10.65 -11.39
N ARG A 57 5.18 -9.44 -11.21
CA ARG A 57 6.55 -9.23 -10.76
C ARG A 57 6.64 -9.38 -9.24
N SER A 58 7.81 -9.76 -8.71
CA SER A 58 8.07 -9.65 -7.27
C SER A 58 8.01 -8.18 -6.83
N LEU A 59 7.65 -7.92 -5.57
CA LEU A 59 7.59 -6.54 -5.03
C LEU A 59 8.92 -5.81 -5.18
N GLU A 60 10.05 -6.50 -5.03
CA GLU A 60 11.38 -5.91 -5.18
C GLU A 60 11.69 -5.54 -6.64
N ALA A 61 11.35 -6.42 -7.59
CA ALA A 61 11.51 -6.14 -9.01
C ALA A 61 10.62 -4.95 -9.42
N PHE A 62 9.39 -4.90 -8.91
CA PHE A 62 8.47 -3.80 -9.18
C PHE A 62 8.96 -2.48 -8.56
N ARG A 63 9.47 -2.51 -7.32
CA ARG A 63 10.09 -1.33 -6.67
C ARG A 63 11.23 -0.75 -7.49
N LEU A 64 12.09 -1.60 -8.05
CA LEU A 64 13.20 -1.14 -8.89
C LEU A 64 12.69 -0.47 -10.18
N GLU A 65 11.62 -0.98 -10.77
CA GLU A 65 11.01 -0.40 -11.96
C GLU A 65 10.38 0.98 -11.68
N LEU A 66 9.63 1.11 -10.59
CA LEU A 66 9.08 2.39 -10.15
C LEU A 66 10.17 3.44 -9.96
N ARG A 67 11.30 3.05 -9.35
CA ARG A 67 12.46 3.94 -9.20
C ARG A 67 13.03 4.41 -10.55
N LYS A 68 13.04 3.57 -11.60
CA LYS A 68 13.46 4.01 -12.95
C LYS A 68 12.53 5.07 -13.54
N GLN A 69 11.26 5.07 -13.13
CA GLN A 69 10.28 6.09 -13.51
C GLN A 69 10.28 7.31 -12.58
N GLY A 70 11.24 7.40 -11.64
CA GLY A 70 11.33 8.49 -10.67
C GLY A 70 10.40 8.36 -9.46
N ILE A 71 9.78 7.20 -9.26
CA ILE A 71 8.83 6.94 -8.16
C ILE A 71 9.55 6.19 -7.04
N GLU A 72 9.81 6.89 -5.94
CA GLU A 72 10.50 6.32 -4.76
C GLU A 72 9.48 5.87 -3.70
N LEU A 73 9.23 4.56 -3.63
CA LEU A 73 8.33 3.94 -2.65
C LEU A 73 9.01 2.76 -1.93
N SER A 74 8.71 2.60 -0.64
CA SER A 74 9.10 1.39 0.09
C SER A 74 8.23 0.21 -0.33
N THR A 75 8.72 -1.01 -0.19
CA THR A 75 7.91 -2.22 -0.47
C THR A 75 6.65 -2.32 0.38
N ALA A 76 6.69 -1.81 1.62
CA ALA A 76 5.51 -1.70 2.46
C ALA A 76 4.44 -0.76 1.87
N LYS A 77 4.86 0.39 1.34
CA LYS A 77 3.94 1.36 0.70
C LYS A 77 3.40 0.81 -0.63
N ILE A 78 4.26 0.19 -1.45
CA ILE A 78 3.86 -0.50 -2.68
C ILE A 78 2.81 -1.58 -2.38
N ARG A 79 3.10 -2.49 -1.44
CA ARG A 79 2.15 -3.54 -1.05
C ARG A 79 0.80 -2.97 -0.64
N LYS A 80 0.80 -1.92 0.20
CA LYS A 80 -0.44 -1.28 0.65
C LYS A 80 -1.22 -0.62 -0.49
N ILE A 81 -0.54 0.03 -1.43
CA ILE A 81 -1.16 0.56 -2.65
C ILE A 81 -1.80 -0.55 -3.47
N LEU A 82 -1.08 -1.66 -3.69
CA LEU A 82 -1.59 -2.79 -4.47
C LEU A 82 -2.78 -3.48 -3.76
N ILE A 83 -2.75 -3.63 -2.43
CA ILE A 83 -3.91 -4.12 -1.66
C ILE A 83 -5.10 -3.16 -1.84
N THR A 84 -4.85 -1.86 -1.78
CA THR A 84 -5.91 -0.84 -1.95
C THR A 84 -6.50 -0.86 -3.36
N GLY A 85 -5.68 -1.09 -4.38
CA GLY A 85 -6.11 -1.22 -5.77
C GLY A 85 -6.61 -2.61 -6.17
N GLY A 86 -6.66 -3.58 -5.25
CA GLY A 86 -7.09 -4.96 -5.54
C GLY A 86 -6.07 -5.79 -6.35
N CYS A 87 -4.86 -5.29 -6.55
CA CYS A 87 -3.79 -5.93 -7.32
C CYS A 87 -2.89 -6.85 -6.46
N TRP A 88 -3.19 -6.97 -5.16
CA TRP A 88 -2.43 -7.82 -4.23
C TRP A 88 -3.35 -8.41 -3.15
N SER A 89 -3.39 -9.74 -3.06
CA SER A 89 -4.14 -10.49 -2.06
C SER A 89 -3.28 -11.60 -1.48
N THR A 90 -3.22 -11.65 -0.15
CA THR A 90 -2.68 -12.78 0.60
C THR A 90 -3.70 -13.30 1.61
N LYS A 91 -3.56 -14.56 2.02
CA LYS A 91 -4.29 -15.18 3.13
C LYS A 91 -4.27 -14.26 4.35
N ARG A 92 -3.10 -13.69 4.67
CA ARG A 92 -2.97 -12.77 5.81
C ARG A 92 -3.76 -11.47 5.62
N SER A 93 -3.72 -10.87 4.43
CA SER A 93 -4.50 -9.66 4.16
C SER A 93 -6.01 -9.92 4.19
N ARG A 94 -6.46 -11.08 3.71
CA ARG A 94 -7.86 -11.50 3.74
C ARG A 94 -8.34 -11.74 5.17
N GLU A 95 -7.59 -12.51 5.95
CA GLU A 95 -7.88 -12.77 7.36
C GLU A 95 -7.95 -11.47 8.19
N VAL A 96 -7.01 -10.55 7.96
CA VAL A 96 -7.02 -9.23 8.60
C VAL A 96 -8.25 -8.42 8.18
N ALA A 97 -8.61 -8.42 6.88
CA ALA A 97 -9.77 -7.70 6.38
C ALA A 97 -11.08 -8.24 6.97
N GLU A 98 -11.25 -9.56 7.01
CA GLU A 98 -12.44 -10.23 7.58
C GLU A 98 -12.61 -9.90 9.07
N LEU A 99 -11.53 -9.97 9.86
CA LEU A 99 -11.60 -9.62 11.28
C LEU A 99 -11.80 -8.11 11.48
N TYR A 100 -11.25 -7.29 10.61
CA TYR A 100 -11.46 -5.84 10.67
C TYR A 100 -12.91 -5.47 10.35
N GLU A 101 -13.53 -6.09 9.35
CA GLU A 101 -14.95 -5.92 9.04
C GLU A 101 -15.83 -6.34 10.22
N LYS A 102 -15.45 -7.43 10.91
CA LYS A 102 -16.17 -7.93 12.09
C LYS A 102 -16.05 -7.01 13.32
N TYR A 103 -14.88 -6.46 13.59
CA TYR A 103 -14.60 -5.74 14.84
C TYR A 103 -14.49 -4.22 14.71
N GLY A 104 -14.24 -3.70 13.51
CA GLY A 104 -14.01 -2.28 13.25
C GLY A 104 -12.80 -1.68 13.98
N SER A 105 -11.85 -2.50 14.44
CA SER A 105 -10.76 -2.06 15.31
C SER A 105 -9.44 -2.75 15.01
N VAL A 106 -8.43 -1.95 14.63
CA VAL A 106 -7.06 -2.42 14.38
C VAL A 106 -6.45 -3.06 15.62
N THR A 107 -6.70 -2.50 16.81
CA THR A 107 -6.18 -3.06 18.06
C THR A 107 -6.81 -4.40 18.36
N ARG A 108 -8.13 -4.54 18.13
CA ARG A 108 -8.82 -5.81 18.35
C ARG A 108 -8.34 -6.91 17.40
N VAL A 109 -8.15 -6.57 16.12
CA VAL A 109 -7.60 -7.50 15.13
C VAL A 109 -6.17 -7.91 15.51
N ALA A 110 -5.35 -6.97 15.97
CA ALA A 110 -3.98 -7.23 16.41
C ALA A 110 -3.93 -8.20 17.60
N GLU A 111 -4.83 -8.02 18.59
CA GLU A 111 -4.98 -8.92 19.73
C GLU A 111 -5.38 -10.33 19.30
N VAL A 112 -6.42 -10.47 18.48
CA VAL A 112 -6.95 -11.77 18.03
C VAL A 112 -5.93 -12.54 17.22
N LEU A 113 -5.15 -11.84 16.40
CA LEU A 113 -4.15 -12.44 15.52
C LEU A 113 -2.73 -12.50 16.11
N GLU A 114 -2.56 -12.05 17.36
CA GLU A 114 -1.29 -11.96 18.07
C GLU A 114 -0.15 -11.30 17.25
N ILE A 115 -0.48 -10.19 16.58
CA ILE A 115 0.48 -9.41 15.79
C ILE A 115 0.48 -7.94 16.15
N SER A 116 1.47 -7.21 15.66
CA SER A 116 1.52 -5.76 15.84
C SER A 116 0.40 -5.05 15.07
N THR A 117 -0.09 -3.96 15.64
CA THR A 117 -1.04 -3.04 14.98
C THR A 117 -0.48 -2.49 13.66
N ALA A 118 0.84 -2.34 13.55
CA ALA A 118 1.52 -1.97 12.31
C ALA A 118 1.32 -3.02 11.21
N MET A 119 1.46 -4.31 11.54
CA MET A 119 1.26 -5.42 10.61
C MET A 119 -0.20 -5.49 10.12
N VAL A 120 -1.17 -5.28 11.03
CA VAL A 120 -2.60 -5.17 10.69
C VAL A 120 -2.82 -4.00 9.72
N THR A 121 -2.31 -2.81 10.06
CA THR A 121 -2.46 -1.59 9.26
C THR A 121 -1.84 -1.72 7.86
N MET A 122 -0.75 -2.47 7.73
CA MET A 122 -0.12 -2.74 6.43
C MET A 122 -0.90 -3.72 5.56
N SER A 123 -1.73 -4.56 6.18
CA SER A 123 -2.52 -5.59 5.52
C SER A 123 -3.91 -5.10 5.11
N LEU A 124 -4.34 -3.96 5.66
CA LEU A 124 -5.58 -3.27 5.30
C LEU A 124 -5.37 -2.27 4.15
N PRO A 125 -6.38 -2.08 3.29
CA PRO A 125 -6.38 -1.00 2.31
C PRO A 125 -6.31 0.37 3.00
N TYR A 126 -5.97 1.42 2.25
CA TYR A 126 -6.10 2.78 2.77
C TYR A 126 -7.57 3.13 3.04
N GLU A 127 -7.92 3.43 4.29
CA GLU A 127 -9.29 3.83 4.69
C GLU A 127 -9.66 5.25 4.24
N LYS A 128 -8.68 6.16 4.25
CA LYS A 128 -8.85 7.54 3.79
C LYS A 128 -8.02 7.71 2.53
N THR A 129 -8.63 8.31 1.52
CA THR A 129 -8.02 8.71 0.25
C THR A 129 -6.61 9.18 0.47
N VAL A 130 -5.68 8.56 -0.24
CA VAL A 130 -4.27 8.56 0.12
C VAL A 130 -3.66 9.95 -0.09
N TYR A 131 -3.77 10.79 0.94
CA TYR A 131 -3.50 12.23 0.89
C TYR A 131 -2.03 12.60 0.60
N ASP A 132 -1.13 11.63 0.42
CA ASP A 132 0.33 11.86 0.34
C ASP A 132 1.06 10.75 -0.47
N LEU A 133 0.47 10.28 -1.58
CA LEU A 133 1.19 9.36 -2.47
C LEU A 133 2.30 10.06 -3.23
N GLU A 134 2.06 11.29 -3.69
CA GLU A 134 2.99 12.11 -4.47
C GLU A 134 3.97 12.89 -3.59
N ASP A 135 3.55 13.34 -2.41
CA ASP A 135 4.41 14.12 -1.52
C ASP A 135 5.21 13.19 -0.59
N LYS A 136 6.46 13.58 -0.30
CA LYS A 136 7.28 12.88 0.69
C LYS A 136 6.48 12.79 1.99
N SER A 137 6.29 11.58 2.52
CA SER A 137 5.59 11.43 3.81
C SER A 137 6.23 12.34 4.87
N PRO A 138 5.48 12.84 5.86
CA PRO A 138 6.05 13.68 6.92
C PRO A 138 7.27 13.05 7.59
N ASP A 139 7.31 11.72 7.63
CA ASP A 139 8.44 10.93 8.14
C ASP A 139 9.61 10.87 7.15
N ALA A 140 9.36 10.78 5.84
CA ALA A 140 10.40 10.94 4.83
C ALA A 140 11.02 12.35 4.88
N ARG A 141 10.20 13.39 5.09
CA ARG A 141 10.66 14.76 5.33
C ARG A 141 11.46 14.87 6.64
N ARG A 142 11.06 14.16 7.70
CA ARG A 142 11.82 14.10 8.97
C ARG A 142 13.15 13.37 8.81
N MET A 143 13.19 12.24 8.11
CA MET A 143 14.40 11.46 7.84
C MET A 143 15.37 12.21 6.93
N GLU A 144 14.87 12.95 5.94
CA GLU A 144 15.69 13.84 5.10
C GLU A 144 16.33 14.96 5.93
N ARG A 145 15.54 15.63 6.79
CA ARG A 145 16.09 16.62 7.74
C ARG A 145 17.12 16.01 8.69
N PHE A 146 16.88 14.79 9.16
CA PHE A 146 17.83 14.08 10.01
C PHE A 146 19.14 13.76 9.28
N ARG A 147 19.07 13.24 8.05
CA ARG A 147 20.24 12.94 7.20
C ARG A 147 21.00 14.19 6.76
N ALA A 148 20.31 15.32 6.55
CA ALA A 148 20.95 16.61 6.31
C ALA A 148 21.78 17.05 7.53
N ARG A 149 21.17 17.01 8.72
CA ARG A 149 21.84 17.35 10.00
C ARG A 149 22.99 16.40 10.36
N ALA A 150 22.97 15.15 9.90
CA ALA A 150 24.06 14.21 10.11
C ALA A 150 25.25 14.49 9.17
N ARG A 151 24.98 14.95 7.94
CA ARG A 151 26.01 15.34 6.96
C ARG A 151 26.73 16.63 7.37
N ASP A 152 25.98 17.63 7.82
CA ASP A 152 26.57 18.91 8.30
C ASP A 152 27.44 18.72 9.55
N ARG A 153 27.13 17.72 10.38
CA ARG A 153 27.88 17.43 11.62
C ARG A 153 29.17 16.64 11.38
N ASN A 154 29.31 16.03 10.21
CA ASN A 154 30.48 15.24 9.82
C ASN A 154 31.36 15.98 8.79
N SER A 155 31.10 17.27 8.56
CA SER A 155 31.93 18.17 7.73
C SER A 155 32.61 19.28 8.55
N LEU A 156 32.69 19.11 9.87
CA LEU A 156 33.54 19.85 10.81
C LEU A 156 34.56 18.87 11.38
#